data_AF-A0A536EFT6-F1
#
_entry.id   AF-A0A536EFT6-F1
#
_cell.length_a   1.000
_cell.length_b   1.000
_cell.length_c   1.000
_cell.angle_alpha   90.00
_cell.angle_beta   90.00
_cell.angle_gamma   90.00
#
_symmetry.space_group_name_H-M   'P 1'
#
loop_
_entity.id
_entity.type
_entity.pdbx_description
1 polymer ?
#
loop_
_entity_poly.entity_id
_entity_poly.type
_entity_poly.pdbx_seq_one_letter_code
_entity_poly.pdbx_strand_id
1 'polypeptide(L)' 'MRVTITCEDCGERHRLERRVSEPGPIWIICHNCELPLQALLEGPIAAETASEPSPAPVRPSAWSGVLDFSSAA' A
#
# COMPACT_ATOMS: atom_id res chain seq x y z
N MET A 1 -14.08 10.97 -11.25
CA MET A 1 -12.99 11.74 -11.92
C MET A 1 -12.18 10.80 -12.81
N ARG A 2 -11.48 11.29 -13.85
CA ARG A 2 -10.52 10.50 -14.65
C ARG A 2 -9.11 10.91 -14.24
N VAL A 3 -8.22 9.93 -14.00
CA VAL A 3 -6.86 10.18 -13.50
C VAL A 3 -5.85 9.64 -14.50
N THR A 4 -4.83 10.44 -14.81
CA THR A 4 -3.69 10.06 -15.63
C THR A 4 -2.43 10.20 -14.78
N ILE A 5 -1.72 9.10 -14.59
CA ILE A 5 -0.48 9.02 -13.83
C ILE A 5 0.65 8.90 -14.84
N THR A 6 1.71 9.68 -14.69
CA THR A 6 2.89 9.59 -15.55
C THR A 6 4.01 8.93 -14.76
N CYS A 7 4.66 7.92 -15.33
CA CYS A 7 5.83 7.32 -14.72
C CYS A 7 7.01 8.28 -14.77
N GLU A 8 7.69 8.51 -13.64
CA GLU A 8 8.85 9.41 -13.59
C GLU A 8 10.10 8.79 -14.25
N ASP A 9 10.21 7.46 -14.25
CA ASP A 9 11.34 6.75 -14.84
C ASP A 9 11.28 6.68 -16.37
N CYS A 10 10.13 6.30 -16.94
CA CYS A 10 10.00 6.11 -18.38
C CYS A 10 9.12 7.13 -19.11
N GLY A 11 8.41 8.00 -18.39
CA GLY A 11 7.51 9.00 -18.97
C GLY A 11 6.18 8.44 -19.50
N GLU A 12 5.94 7.14 -19.36
CA GLU A 12 4.72 6.49 -19.85
C GLU A 12 3.48 6.98 -19.07
N ARG A 13 2.37 7.20 -19.80
CA ARG A 13 1.14 7.73 -19.21
C ARG A 13 0.14 6.60 -18.95
N HIS A 14 -0.02 6.25 -17.69
CA HIS A 14 -0.99 5.27 -17.25
C HIS A 14 -2.35 5.94 -16.98
N ARG A 15 -3.37 5.51 -17.73
CA ARG A 15 -4.74 6.00 -17.55
C ARG A 15 -5.54 5.02 -16.71
N LEU A 16 -6.06 5.47 -15.57
CA LEU A 16 -7.02 4.67 -14.80
C LEU A 16 -8.39 4.75 -15.48
N GLU A 17 -8.89 3.60 -15.93
CA GLU A 17 -10.25 3.48 -16.45
C GLU A 17 -11.30 3.42 -15.33
N ARG A 18 -10.89 3.00 -14.13
CA ARG A 18 -11.76 3.03 -12.94
C ARG A 18 -12.07 4.47 -12.55
N ARG A 19 -13.34 4.74 -12.24
CA ARG A 19 -13.72 5.99 -11.59
C ARG A 19 -13.19 5.97 -10.16
N VAL A 20 -12.32 6.92 -9.84
CA VAL A 20 -11.89 7.18 -8.46
C VAL A 20 -12.86 8.20 -7.87
N SER A 21 -13.47 7.82 -6.75
CA SER A 21 -14.50 8.58 -6.04
C SER A 21 -13.91 9.36 -4.87
N GLU A 22 -12.90 8.81 -4.21
CA GLU A 22 -12.28 9.36 -3.00
C GLU A 22 -10.84 9.78 -3.28
N PRO A 23 -10.39 10.94 -2.77
CA PRO A 23 -8.99 11.33 -2.82
C PRO A 23 -8.14 10.41 -1.95
N GLY A 24 -6.93 10.09 -2.39
CA GLY A 24 -6.05 9.17 -1.67
C GLY A 24 -4.88 8.65 -2.50
N PRO A 25 -4.00 7.84 -1.87
CA PRO A 25 -2.89 7.19 -2.55
C PRO A 25 -3.39 6.13 -3.53
N ILE A 26 -2.91 6.21 -4.76
CA ILE A 26 -3.17 5.27 -5.83
C ILE A 26 -1.86 4.57 -6.16
N TRP A 27 -1.90 3.24 -6.12
CA TRP A 27 -0.79 2.39 -6.50
C TRP A 27 -1.10 1.70 -7.82
N ILE A 28 -0.18 1.78 -8.78
CA ILE A 28 -0.25 1.04 -10.04
C ILE A 28 1.12 0.47 -10.38
N ILE A 29 1.17 -0.46 -11.32
CA ILE A 29 2.42 -1.00 -11.84
C ILE A 29 2.66 -0.36 -13.21
N CYS A 30 3.85 0.18 -13.42
CA CYS A 30 4.29 0.53 -14.76
C CYS A 30 4.65 -0.76 -15.51
N HIS A 31 3.98 -1.06 -16.62
CA HIS A 31 4.31 -2.25 -17.42
C HIS A 31 5.66 -2.16 -18.16
N ASN A 32 6.21 -0.95 -18.33
CA ASN A 32 7.49 -0.76 -19.00
C ASN A 32 8.68 -0.88 -18.03
N CYS A 33 8.55 -0.30 -16.84
CA CYS A 33 9.58 -0.39 -15.81
C CYS A 33 9.43 -1.64 -14.93
N GLU A 34 8.25 -2.27 -14.94
CA GLU A 34 7.86 -3.35 -14.01
C GLU A 34 7.96 -2.94 -12.54
N LEU A 35 7.85 -1.63 -12.28
CA LEU A 35 7.98 -1.02 -10.95
C LEU A 35 6.65 -0.51 -10.41
N PRO A 36 6.45 -0.54 -9.08
CA PRO A 36 5.30 0.08 -8.43
C PRO A 36 5.42 1.60 -8.48
N LEU A 37 4.37 2.25 -8.97
CA LEU A 37 4.22 3.71 -8.96
C LEU A 37 3.17 4.11 -7.94
N GLN A 38 3.50 5.12 -7.14
CA GLN A 38 2.58 5.77 -6.22
C GLN A 38 2.20 7.13 -6.78
N ALA A 39 0.89 7.41 -6.83
CA ALA A 39 0.37 8.74 -7.13
C ALA A 39 -0.60 9.16 -6.04
N LEU A 40 -0.55 10.41 -5.61
CA LEU A 40 -1.51 10.97 -4.67
C LEU A 40 -2.58 11.73 -5.45
N LEU A 41 -3.84 11.29 -5.35
CA LEU A 41 -4.95 12.04 -5.92
C LEU A 41 -5.39 13.10 -4.92
N GLU A 42 -4.95 14.33 -5.16
CA GLU A 42 -5.40 15.51 -4.43
C GLU A 42 -6.82 15.88 -4.86
N GLY A 43 -7.80 15.71 -3.96
CA GLY A 43 -9.13 16.30 -4.09
C GLY A 43 -9.15 17.73 -3.55
N PRO A 44 -10.31 18.41 -3.44
CA PRO A 44 -10.42 19.52 -2.49
C PRO A 44 -10.17 18.98 -1.08
N ILE A 45 -8.92 19.10 -0.64
CA ILE A 45 -8.40 18.59 0.62
C ILE A 45 -8.98 19.47 1.74
N ALA A 46 -9.86 18.91 2.56
CA ALA A 46 -9.90 19.33 3.96
C ALA A 46 -8.57 18.84 4.56
N ALA A 47 -7.61 19.77 4.65
CA ALA A 47 -6.27 19.48 5.12
C ALA A 47 -6.31 19.20 6.61
N GLU A 48 -6.52 17.94 7.00
CA GLU A 48 -6.28 17.49 8.35
C GLU A 48 -5.32 16.29 8.32
N THR A 49 -4.05 16.66 8.42
CA THR A 49 -3.12 16.06 9.39
C THR A 49 -2.59 14.66 9.07
N ALA A 50 -1.45 14.64 8.39
CA ALA A 50 -0.44 13.62 8.59
C ALA A 50 0.00 13.61 10.07
N SER A 51 -0.18 12.48 10.77
CA SER A 51 0.61 12.07 11.95
C SER A 51 0.40 10.58 12.24
N GLU A 52 1.33 9.78 11.71
CA GLU A 52 1.97 8.59 12.29
C GLU A 52 1.37 7.95 13.57
N PRO A 53 1.02 6.64 13.54
CA PRO A 53 1.03 5.81 14.73
C PRO A 53 2.24 4.87 14.71
N SER A 54 3.24 5.18 15.54
CA SER A 54 4.30 4.24 15.95
C SER A 54 3.68 3.07 16.73
N PRO A 55 3.77 1.80 16.29
CA PRO A 55 3.26 0.68 17.06
C PRO A 55 4.30 0.23 18.10
N ALA A 56 3.97 0.39 19.38
CA ALA A 56 4.67 -0.26 20.48
C ALA A 56 4.67 -1.81 20.30
N PRO A 57 5.73 -2.53 20.71
CA PRO A 57 5.75 -3.98 20.57
C PRO A 57 4.79 -4.64 21.56
N VAL A 58 3.65 -5.10 21.05
CA VAL A 58 2.73 -5.99 21.77
C VAL A 58 3.34 -7.39 21.75
N ARG A 59 3.80 -7.89 22.91
CA ARG A 59 4.24 -9.30 23.08
C ARG A 59 3.05 -10.24 22.83
N PRO A 60 3.15 -11.20 21.90
CA PRO A 60 2.14 -12.25 21.79
C PRO A 60 2.44 -13.42 22.75
N SER A 61 1.48 -13.61 23.65
CA SER A 61 0.80 -14.87 24.00
C SER A 61 1.61 -16.08 24.47
N ALA A 62 1.43 -16.36 25.76
CA ALA A 62 1.58 -17.65 26.41
C ALA A 62 0.53 -18.65 25.89
N TRP A 63 0.85 -19.45 24.87
CA TRP A 63 0.21 -20.73 24.54
C TRP A 63 1.23 -21.66 23.87
N SER A 64 2.33 -21.98 24.55
CA SER A 64 3.17 -23.13 24.21
C SER A 64 2.77 -24.29 25.10
N GLY A 65 2.03 -25.24 24.55
CA GLY A 65 1.64 -26.43 25.31
C GLY A 65 0.70 -27.36 24.57
N VAL A 66 0.91 -27.59 23.27
CA VAL A 66 0.21 -28.65 22.53
C VAL A 66 1.22 -29.31 21.58
N LEU A 67 1.53 -30.58 21.90
CA LEU A 67 2.12 -31.65 21.07
C LEU A 67 3.65 -31.67 20.91
N ASP A 68 4.31 -32.22 21.92
CA ASP A 68 5.63 -32.84 21.78
C ASP A 68 5.47 -34.21 21.09
N PHE A 69 5.58 -34.22 19.76
CA PHE A 69 5.83 -35.44 18.98
C PHE A 69 7.23 -35.32 18.40
N SER A 70 8.21 -35.91 19.08
CA SER A 70 9.46 -36.35 18.45
C SER A 70 9.83 -37.72 19.01
N SER A 71 9.41 -38.73 18.26
CA SER A 71 9.92 -40.09 18.34
C SER A 71 11.39 -40.16 17.94
N ALA A 72 12.07 -41.17 18.50
CA ALA A 72 13.26 -41.86 18.00
C ALA A 72 14.63 -41.19 18.22
N ALA A 73 15.39 -41.71 19.20
CA ALA A 73 16.42 -42.74 18.96
C ALA A 73 16.72 -43.49 20.26
#